data_AF-A0A2I0BCN4-F1
#
_entry.id   AF-A0A2I0BCN4-F1
#
_cell.length_a   1.000
_cell.length_b   1.000
_cell.length_c   1.000
_cell.angle_alpha   90.00
_cell.angle_beta   90.00
_cell.angle_gamma   90.00
#
_symmetry.space_group_name_H-M   'P 1'
#
loop_
_entity.id
_entity.type
_entity.pdbx_description
1 polymer ?
#
loop_
_entity_poly.entity_id
_entity_poly.type
_entity_poly.pdbx_seq_one_letter_code
_entity_poly.pdbx_strand_id
1 'polypeptide(L)'
;MLAAEQLAVFTRVIAQTDSYRGVCEFFQYSLETVSQNFRQVLQGVLTLRDDFIILPNASSPYHHHIRNNSHFYPYFKDMIGAIDGTHVPAMVPVCKQNRYRNRKDFVLQNVMTAVSFV
;
A
#
# COMPACT_ATOMS: atom_id res chain seq x y z
N MET A 1 -24.47 -4.95 -8.15
CA MET A 1 -23.11 -5.35 -8.53
C MET A 1 -22.87 -6.80 -8.19
N LEU A 2 -22.40 -7.57 -9.17
CA LEU A 2 -21.91 -8.94 -8.98
C LEU A 2 -20.67 -8.94 -8.08
N ALA A 3 -20.44 -10.00 -7.29
CA ALA A 3 -19.31 -10.06 -6.35
C ALA A 3 -17.94 -9.76 -7.01
N ALA A 4 -17.72 -10.21 -8.25
CA ALA A 4 -16.52 -9.90 -9.01
C ALA A 4 -16.39 -8.40 -9.35
N GLU A 5 -17.50 -7.74 -9.73
CA GLU A 5 -17.52 -6.30 -9.98
C GLU A 5 -17.25 -5.50 -8.70
N GLN A 6 -17.82 -5.94 -7.57
CA GLN A 6 -17.59 -5.32 -6.27
C GLN A 6 -16.10 -5.30 -5.91
N LEU A 7 -15.42 -6.43 -6.09
CA LEU A 7 -13.99 -6.55 -5.86
C LEU A 7 -13.19 -5.72 -6.87
N ALA A 8 -13.62 -5.67 -8.14
CA ALA A 8 -12.97 -4.86 -9.15
C ALA A 8 -13.07 -3.35 -8.86
N VAL A 9 -14.26 -2.87 -8.44
CA VAL A 9 -14.47 -1.49 -7.99
C VAL A 9 -13.55 -1.15 -6.83
N PHE A 10 -13.54 -1.99 -5.78
CA PHE A 10 -12.67 -1.80 -4.63
C PHE A 10 -11.19 -1.73 -5.03
N THR A 11 -10.72 -2.71 -5.80
CA THR A 11 -9.31 -2.82 -6.22
C THR A 11 -8.89 -1.66 -7.11
N ARG A 12 -9.74 -1.16 -8.02
CA ARG A 12 -9.41 0.02 -8.83
C ARG A 12 -9.20 1.27 -7.97
N VAL A 13 -10.04 1.47 -6.95
CA VAL A 13 -9.89 2.59 -6.03
C VAL A 13 -8.57 2.51 -5.26
N ILE A 14 -8.24 1.35 -4.67
CA ILE A 14 -7.04 1.24 -3.80
C ILE A 14 -5.73 1.00 -4.55
N ALA A 15 -5.74 0.22 -5.64
CA ALA A 15 -4.52 -0.21 -6.32
C ALA A 15 -4.16 0.70 -7.50
N GLN A 16 -5.15 1.23 -8.22
CA GLN A 16 -4.90 2.10 -9.38
C GLN A 16 -4.99 3.59 -9.02
N THR A 17 -5.36 3.91 -7.77
CA THR A 17 -5.60 5.29 -7.31
C THR A 17 -6.63 6.02 -8.20
N ASP A 18 -7.59 5.27 -8.75
CA ASP A 18 -8.64 5.85 -9.58
C ASP A 18 -9.56 6.70 -8.72
N SER A 19 -9.94 7.86 -9.25
CA SER A 19 -10.97 8.67 -8.60
C SER A 19 -12.31 7.96 -8.63
N TYR A 20 -13.16 8.20 -7.62
CA TYR A 20 -14.52 7.65 -7.59
C TYR A 20 -15.31 8.00 -8.85
N ARG A 21 -15.08 9.19 -9.43
CA ARG A 21 -15.71 9.61 -10.69
C ARG A 21 -15.29 8.73 -11.86
N GLY A 22 -13.99 8.43 -11.98
CA GLY A 22 -13.48 7.53 -13.03
C GLY A 22 -14.02 6.11 -12.89
N VAL A 23 -14.17 5.63 -11.66
CA VAL A 23 -14.79 4.32 -11.37
C VAL A 23 -16.29 4.33 -11.73
N CYS A 24 -17.03 5.39 -11.40
CA CYS A 24 -18.43 5.55 -11.77
C CYS A 24 -18.62 5.52 -13.30
N GLU A 25 -17.75 6.22 -14.03
CA GLU A 25 -17.77 6.25 -15.50
C GLU A 25 -17.40 4.88 -16.10
N PHE A 26 -16.41 4.18 -15.55
CA PHE A 26 -16.01 2.88 -16.08
C PHE A 26 -17.08 1.80 -15.91
N PHE A 27 -17.68 1.71 -14.71
CA PHE A 27 -18.69 0.70 -14.39
C PHE A 27 -20.12 1.15 -14.61
N GLN A 28 -20.35 2.41 -15.01
CA GLN A 28 -21.67 3.00 -15.25
C GLN A 28 -22.59 2.92 -14.02
N TYR A 29 -22.04 3.19 -12.84
CA TYR A 29 -22.77 3.23 -11.57
C TYR A 29 -22.78 4.64 -10.96
N SER A 30 -23.79 4.91 -10.13
CA SER A 30 -23.84 6.16 -9.38
C SER A 30 -22.74 6.23 -8.32
N LEU A 31 -22.35 7.46 -7.94
CA LEU A 31 -21.36 7.70 -6.89
C LEU A 31 -21.75 7.04 -5.55
N GLU A 32 -23.03 7.09 -5.22
CA GLU A 32 -23.59 6.43 -4.04
C GLU A 32 -23.38 4.91 -4.11
N THR A 33 -23.71 4.30 -5.24
CA THR A 33 -23.57 2.84 -5.45
C THR A 33 -22.11 2.40 -5.32
N VAL A 34 -21.18 3.15 -5.93
CA VAL A 34 -19.73 2.91 -5.82
C VAL A 34 -19.25 3.08 -4.37
N SER A 35 -19.68 4.15 -3.68
CA SER A 35 -19.28 4.41 -2.30
C SER A 35 -19.78 3.34 -1.33
N GLN A 36 -21.05 2.92 -1.48
CA GLN A 36 -21.62 1.88 -0.64
C GLN A 36 -20.95 0.53 -0.89
N ASN A 37 -20.68 0.21 -2.16
CA ASN A 37 -19.94 -0.99 -2.51
C ASN A 37 -18.52 -1.00 -1.93
N PHE A 38 -17.77 0.09 -2.10
CA PHE A 38 -16.43 0.21 -1.55
C PHE A 38 -16.41 -0.04 -0.04
N ARG A 39 -17.39 0.53 0.68
CA ARG A 39 -17.53 0.36 2.12
C ARG A 39 -17.83 -1.09 2.51
N GLN A 40 -18.71 -1.77 1.79
CA GLN A 40 -19.03 -3.18 2.06
C GLN A 40 -17.81 -4.08 1.87
N VAL A 41 -17.08 -3.92 0.76
CA VAL A 41 -15.86 -4.70 0.51
C VAL A 41 -14.79 -4.39 1.55
N LEU A 42 -14.60 -3.12 1.90
CA LEU A 42 -13.67 -2.71 2.97
C LEU A 42 -13.99 -3.41 4.29
N GLN A 43 -15.26 -3.45 4.70
CA GLN A 43 -15.65 -4.14 5.93
C GLN A 43 -15.36 -5.64 5.88
N GLY A 44 -15.65 -6.30 4.74
CA GLY A 44 -15.31 -7.71 4.56
C GLY A 44 -13.80 -7.96 4.63
N VAL A 45 -12.99 -7.10 4.00
CA VAL A 45 -11.52 -7.19 4.11
C VAL A 45 -11.06 -7.00 5.55
N LEU A 46 -11.64 -6.05 6.30
CA LEU A 46 -11.31 -5.82 7.70
C LEU A 46 -11.68 -7.00 8.60
N THR A 47 -12.72 -7.78 8.28
CA THR A 47 -13.04 -9.00 9.05
C THR A 47 -11.99 -10.09 8.89
N LEU A 48 -11.24 -10.09 7.80
CA LEU A 48 -10.15 -11.04 7.54
C LEU A 48 -8.80 -10.55 8.09
N ARG A 49 -8.75 -9.35 8.68
CA ARG A 49 -7.47 -8.74 9.10
C ARG A 49 -6.70 -9.64 10.06
N ASP A 50 -7.38 -10.28 11.01
CA ASP A 50 -6.74 -11.03 12.09
C ASP A 50 -6.25 -12.40 11.58
N ASP A 51 -6.79 -12.89 10.46
CA ASP A 51 -6.37 -14.13 9.79
C ASP A 51 -5.14 -13.93 8.90
N PHE A 52 -4.99 -12.75 8.27
CA PHE A 52 -3.95 -12.49 7.26
C PHE A 52 -2.88 -11.47 7.69
N ILE A 53 -3.19 -10.56 8.62
CA ILE A 53 -2.26 -9.54 9.13
C ILE A 53 -1.76 -9.99 10.50
N ILE A 54 -0.73 -10.85 10.48
CA ILE A 54 -0.06 -11.31 11.68
C ILE A 54 1.02 -10.31 12.04
N LEU A 55 0.80 -9.53 13.09
CA LEU A 55 1.82 -8.64 13.63
C LEU A 55 2.83 -9.44 14.45
N PRO A 56 4.14 -9.15 14.31
CA PRO A 56 5.15 -9.72 15.19
C PRO A 56 4.88 -9.32 16.64
N ASN A 57 5.17 -10.22 17.57
CA ASN A 57 5.01 -10.00 19.00
C ASN A 57 6.38 -10.03 19.70
N ALA A 58 6.40 -9.76 21.01
CA ALA A 58 7.65 -9.69 21.78
C ALA A 58 8.47 -10.99 21.80
N SER A 59 7.88 -12.13 21.41
CA SER A 59 8.55 -13.43 21.29
C SER A 59 9.00 -13.76 19.86
N SER A 60 8.65 -12.93 18.88
CA SER A 60 9.09 -13.11 17.49
C SER A 60 10.62 -13.00 17.41
N PRO A 61 11.32 -14.03 16.89
CA PRO A 61 12.77 -14.03 16.88
C PRO A 61 13.31 -13.09 15.80
N TYR A 62 14.21 -12.19 16.17
CA TYR A 62 14.92 -11.36 15.19
C TYR A 62 15.59 -12.20 14.10
N HIS A 63 15.61 -11.67 12.88
CA HIS A 63 16.34 -12.24 11.76
C HIS A 63 17.80 -12.57 12.16
N HIS A 64 18.32 -13.73 11.76
CA HIS A 64 19.62 -14.21 12.24
C HIS A 64 20.77 -13.22 11.99
N HIS A 65 20.72 -12.46 10.90
CA HIS A 65 21.72 -11.44 10.56
C HIS A 65 21.75 -10.27 11.55
N ILE A 66 20.62 -9.97 12.19
CA ILE A 66 20.52 -8.93 13.22
C ILE A 66 20.88 -9.56 14.57
N ARG A 67 20.25 -10.69 14.91
CA ARG A 67 20.43 -11.37 16.21
C ARG A 67 21.87 -11.79 16.48
N ASN A 68 22.57 -12.32 15.47
CA ASN A 68 23.91 -12.89 15.64
C ASN A 68 25.03 -11.86 15.45
N ASN A 69 24.69 -10.59 15.18
CA ASN A 69 25.65 -9.53 14.96
C ASN A 69 25.65 -8.55 16.13
N SER A 70 26.71 -8.56 16.94
CA SER A 70 26.85 -7.70 18.13
C SER A 70 26.89 -6.21 17.83
N HIS A 71 27.23 -5.82 16.59
CA HIS A 71 27.18 -4.43 16.16
C HIS A 71 25.75 -3.99 15.80
N PHE A 72 24.94 -4.85 15.18
CA PHE A 72 23.57 -4.49 14.78
C PHE A 72 22.55 -4.69 15.89
N TYR A 73 22.65 -5.78 16.66
CA TYR A 73 21.66 -6.14 17.67
C TYR A 73 21.31 -5.00 18.66
N PRO A 74 22.25 -4.20 19.20
CA PRO A 74 21.92 -3.13 20.13
C PRO A 74 21.05 -2.01 19.53
N TYR A 75 21.11 -1.80 18.21
CA TYR A 75 20.34 -0.76 17.51
C TYR A 75 18.97 -1.25 17.05
N PHE A 76 18.85 -2.53 16.70
CA PHE A 76 17.61 -3.11 16.17
C PHE A 76 16.82 -3.91 17.21
N LYS A 77 17.36 -4.12 18.42
CA LYS A 77 16.56 -4.66 19.52
C LYS A 77 15.34 -3.76 19.72
N ASP A 78 14.20 -4.40 19.90
CA ASP A 78 12.87 -3.81 20.07
C ASP A 78 12.32 -3.11 18.81
N MET A 79 13.00 -3.21 17.67
CA MET A 79 12.48 -2.77 16.37
C MET A 79 11.82 -3.93 15.63
N ILE A 80 10.56 -3.76 15.24
CA ILE A 80 9.80 -4.75 14.46
C ILE A 80 10.24 -4.74 12.99
N GLY A 81 10.64 -3.59 12.48
CA GLY A 81 10.96 -3.40 11.08
C GLY A 81 11.26 -1.95 10.77
N ALA A 82 11.42 -1.65 9.49
CA ALA A 82 11.56 -0.29 9.00
C ALA A 82 10.66 -0.06 7.79
N ILE A 83 10.16 1.17 7.66
CA ILE A 83 9.49 1.66 6.47
C ILE A 83 10.28 2.88 6.02
N ASP A 84 10.75 2.85 4.78
CA ASP A 84 11.43 3.99 4.17
C ASP A 84 11.01 4.17 2.71
N GLY A 85 11.14 5.40 2.22
CA GLY A 85 10.81 5.78 0.86
C GLY A 85 12.06 6.13 0.08
N THR A 86 12.22 5.55 -1.11
CA THR A 86 13.26 5.95 -2.05
C THR A 86 12.66 6.58 -3.30
N HIS A 87 13.28 7.65 -3.78
CA HIS A 87 12.88 8.28 -5.03
C HIS A 87 13.58 7.61 -6.21
N VAL A 88 12.80 7.01 -7.10
CA VAL A 88 13.29 6.39 -8.34
C VAL A 88 12.89 7.23 -9.56
N PRO A 89 13.72 7.31 -10.62
CA PRO A 89 13.35 7.94 -11.87
C PRO A 89 12.05 7.38 -12.45
N ALA A 90 11.10 8.25 -12.76
CA ALA A 90 9.85 7.86 -13.41
C ALA A 90 9.94 8.13 -14.92
N MET A 91 9.94 7.05 -15.72
CA MET A 91 9.96 7.12 -17.18
C MET A 91 8.52 7.20 -17.73
N VAL A 92 7.99 8.42 -17.87
CA VAL A 92 6.61 8.66 -18.33
C VAL A 92 6.54 9.69 -19.46
N PRO A 93 5.52 9.62 -20.34
CA PRO A 93 5.31 10.63 -21.39
C PRO A 93 5.21 12.04 -20.82
N VAL A 94 5.68 13.04 -21.58
CA VAL A 94 5.74 14.45 -21.17
C VAL A 94 4.39 14.95 -20.64
N CYS A 95 3.28 14.58 -21.28
CA CYS A 95 1.93 14.96 -20.86
C CYS A 95 1.51 14.46 -19.46
N LYS A 96 2.23 13.48 -18.90
CA LYS A 96 1.96 12.91 -17.57
C LYS A 96 3.01 13.30 -16.52
N GLN A 97 4.13 13.92 -16.90
CA GLN A 97 5.26 14.20 -16.00
C GLN A 97 4.90 15.12 -14.82
N ASN A 98 3.92 16.01 -14.99
CA ASN A 98 3.46 16.90 -13.92
C ASN A 98 3.05 16.16 -12.64
N ARG A 99 2.55 14.92 -12.76
CA ARG A 99 2.15 14.08 -11.60
C ARG A 99 3.33 13.48 -10.83
N TYR A 100 4.49 13.41 -11.46
CA TYR A 100 5.69 12.75 -10.93
C TYR A 100 6.79 13.77 -10.62
N ARG A 101 6.46 15.07 -10.65
CA ARG A 101 7.44 16.13 -10.42
C ARG A 101 7.61 16.35 -8.93
N ASN A 102 8.84 16.25 -8.43
CA ASN A 102 9.13 16.55 -7.03
C ASN A 102 9.39 18.05 -6.81
N ARG A 103 9.63 18.45 -5.55
CA ARG A 103 9.93 19.84 -5.16
C ARG A 103 11.18 20.43 -5.84
N LYS A 104 12.06 19.60 -6.38
CA LYS A 104 13.31 19.99 -7.07
C LYS A 104 13.18 19.88 -8.60
N ASP A 105 11.94 19.81 -9.12
CA ASP A 105 11.60 19.70 -10.53
C ASP A 105 12.03 18.40 -11.24
N PHE A 106 12.55 17.40 -10.50
CA PHE A 106 12.87 16.09 -11.07
C PHE A 106 11.62 15.23 -11.22
N VAL A 107 11.60 14.40 -12.26
CA VAL A 107 10.53 13.43 -12.54
C VAL A 107 10.85 12.12 -11.81
N LEU A 108 10.36 11.98 -10.58
CA LEU A 108 10.65 10.86 -9.68
C LEU A 108 9.36 10.30 -9.06
N GLN A 109 9.32 8.99 -8.84
CA GLN A 109 8.28 8.31 -8.07
C GLN A 109 8.86 7.95 -6.70
N ASN A 110 8.12 8.24 -5.62
CA ASN A 110 8.45 7.68 -4.31
C ASN A 110 8.02 6.21 -4.28
N VAL A 111 8.94 5.32 -3.98
CA VAL A 111 8.70 3.89 -3.76
C VAL A 111 8.97 3.61 -2.29
N MET A 112 7.91 3.22 -1.57
CA MET A 112 8.04 2.81 -0.17
C MET A 112 8.36 1.33 -0.10
N THR A 113 9.31 1.00 0.77
CA THR A 113 9.67 -0.38 1.10
C THR A 113 9.46 -0.58 2.59
N ALA A 114 8.85 -1.71 2.94
CA ALA A 114 8.76 -2.19 4.32
C ALA A 114 9.64 -3.44 4.46
N VAL A 115 10.40 -3.52 5.55
CA VAL A 115 11.21 -4.68 5.90
C VAL A 115 10.92 -5.12 7.33
N SER A 116 10.84 -6.44 7.56
CA SER A 116 10.74 -7.02 8.90
C SER A 116 12.13 -7.31 9.46
N PHE A 117 12.34 -7.00 10.73
CA PHE A 117 13.56 -7.38 11.48
C PHE A 117 13.35 -8.62 12.35
N VAL A 118 12.11 -9.08 12.44
CA VAL A 118 11.59 -10.19 13.24
C VAL A 118 10.92 -11.25 12.36
#